data_AF-A0A6A0QRB0-F1
#
_entry.id   AF-A0A6A0QRB0-F1
#
_cell.length_a   1.000
_cell.length_b   1.000
_cell.length_c   1.000
_cell.angle_alpha   90.00
_cell.angle_beta   90.00
_cell.angle_gamma   90.00
#
_symmetry.space_group_name_H-M   'P 1'
#
loop_
_entity.id
_entity.type
_entity.pdbx_description
1 polymer ?
#
loop_
_entity_poly.entity_id
_entity_poly.type
_entity_poly.pdbx_seq_one_letter_code
_entity_poly.pdbx_strand_id
1 'polypeptide(L)'
;MGVIERFNTPKPLSWLLNWSRRYSLWYFQFGLACCAIEVMAVSSSRYDFMRFGITPLPASPRQADLMVVAGTVTDKMAPAIRRLYDQMPDPTYVNSMGSCSTSRGPYWDSYSV
;
A
#
# COMPACT_ATOMS: atom_id res chain seq x y z
N MET A 1 -2.30 -1.84 13.93
CA MET A 1 -1.83 -2.28 15.26
C MET A 1 -0.56 -3.07 15.02
N GLY A 2 0.60 -2.48 15.31
CA GLY A 2 1.88 -3.02 14.87
C GLY A 2 2.22 -4.31 15.62
N VAL A 3 2.67 -5.32 14.90
CA VAL A 3 3.14 -6.63 15.38
C VAL A 3 4.04 -6.57 16.63
N ILE A 4 4.69 -5.43 16.88
CA ILE A 4 5.59 -5.19 18.02
C ILE A 4 4.82 -5.06 19.35
N GLU A 5 3.58 -4.56 19.36
CA GLU A 5 2.74 -4.54 20.57
C GLU A 5 2.31 -5.94 21.03
N ARG A 6 2.26 -6.92 20.11
CA ARG A 6 1.97 -8.33 20.46
C ARG A 6 3.07 -8.99 21.27
N PHE A 7 4.31 -8.53 21.16
CA PHE A 7 5.48 -9.20 21.74
C PHE A 7 6.05 -8.52 23.00
N ASN A 8 5.35 -7.52 23.56
CA ASN A 8 5.76 -6.77 24.77
C ASN A 8 7.26 -6.42 24.78
N THR A 9 7.79 -5.97 23.64
CA THR A 9 9.23 -5.75 23.47
C THR A 9 9.70 -4.50 24.22
N PRO A 10 10.94 -4.47 24.75
CA PRO A 10 11.48 -3.29 25.40
C PRO A 10 11.54 -2.10 24.43
N LYS A 11 11.24 -0.89 24.94
CA LYS A 11 11.20 0.38 24.18
C LYS A 11 12.38 0.59 23.19
N PRO A 12 13.66 0.41 23.57
CA PRO A 12 14.76 0.62 22.63
C PRO A 12 14.72 -0.34 21.43
N LEU A 13 14.30 -1.59 21.64
CA LEU A 13 14.20 -2.58 20.57
C LEU A 13 13.02 -2.29 19.64
N SER A 14 11.86 -1.92 20.20
CA SER A 14 10.71 -1.50 19.39
C SER A 14 11.02 -0.29 18.51
N TRP A 15 11.80 0.66 19.02
CA TRP A 15 12.21 1.85 18.28
C TRP A 15 13.09 1.47 17.09
N LEU A 16 14.09 0.61 17.31
CA LEU A 16 14.99 0.13 16.26
C LEU A 16 14.23 -0.62 15.15
N LEU A 17 13.32 -1.52 15.52
CA LEU A 17 12.51 -2.30 14.56
C LEU A 17 11.52 -1.42 13.78
N ASN A 18 10.93 -0.41 14.41
CA ASN A 18 10.07 0.55 13.72
C ASN A 18 10.87 1.47 12.79
N TRP A 19 12.08 1.84 13.20
CA TRP A 19 12.99 2.62 12.37
C TRP A 19 13.38 1.84 11.11
N SER A 20 13.79 0.57 11.24
CA SER A 20 14.17 -0.25 10.08
C SER A 20 13.01 -0.44 9.10
N ARG A 21 11.79 -0.71 9.61
CA ARG A 21 10.58 -0.84 8.78
C ARG A 21 10.19 0.46 8.07
N ARG A 22 10.45 1.62 8.67
CA ARG A 22 10.14 2.92 8.07
C ARG A 22 11.03 3.22 6.86
N TYR A 23 12.31 2.84 6.93
CA TYR A 23 13.32 3.16 5.91
C TYR A 23 13.54 2.04 4.88
N SER A 24 12.84 0.92 4.98
CA SER A 24 12.84 -0.13 3.96
C SER A 24 11.41 -0.59 3.73
N LEU A 25 10.71 0.14 2.88
CA LEU A 25 9.28 -0.04 2.69
C LEU A 25 9.01 -0.53 1.27
N TRP A 26 8.62 -1.79 1.17
CA TRP A 26 8.43 -2.47 -0.11
C TRP A 26 6.98 -2.30 -0.50
N TYR A 27 6.71 -1.47 -1.51
CA TYR A 27 5.34 -1.18 -1.90
C TYR A 27 4.92 -1.94 -3.15
N PHE A 28 3.71 -2.48 -3.08
CA PHE A 28 2.99 -3.09 -4.18
C PHE A 28 1.94 -2.11 -4.68
N GLN A 29 2.12 -1.66 -5.92
CA GLN A 29 1.22 -0.72 -6.57
C GLN A 29 0.06 -1.47 -7.21
N PHE A 30 -1.16 -1.25 -6.70
CA PHE A 30 -2.37 -1.71 -7.35
C PHE A 30 -3.01 -0.56 -8.13
N GLY A 31 -2.48 -0.34 -9.34
CA GLY A 31 -2.93 0.73 -10.23
C GLY A 31 -4.23 0.39 -10.95
N LEU A 32 -5.33 1.03 -10.53
CA LEU A 32 -6.67 0.78 -11.07
C LEU A 32 -7.17 1.88 -12.01
N ALA A 33 -6.80 3.13 -11.74
CA ALA A 33 -7.30 4.29 -12.50
C ALA A 33 -6.27 5.44 -12.49
N CYS A 34 -6.75 6.68 -12.58
CA CYS A 34 -5.93 7.89 -12.64
C CYS A 34 -4.99 8.09 -11.44
N CYS A 35 -5.29 7.57 -10.24
CA CYS A 35 -4.33 7.68 -9.14
C CYS A 35 -3.05 6.86 -9.39
N ALA A 36 -3.07 5.87 -10.30
CA ALA A 36 -1.89 5.09 -10.64
C ALA A 36 -0.80 5.92 -11.32
N ILE A 37 -1.19 6.84 -12.23
CA ILE A 37 -0.22 7.73 -12.90
C ILE A 37 0.41 8.71 -11.92
N GLU A 38 -0.31 9.11 -10.86
CA GLU A 38 0.26 9.91 -9.79
C GLU A 38 1.31 9.12 -9.01
N VAL A 39 1.05 7.85 -8.68
CA VAL A 39 2.10 7.01 -8.04
C VAL A 39 3.32 6.87 -8.96
N MET A 40 3.11 6.69 -10.25
CA MET A 40 4.21 6.64 -11.23
C MET A 40 4.97 7.98 -11.29
N ALA A 41 4.26 9.11 -11.25
CA ALA A 41 4.86 10.44 -11.23
C ALA A 41 5.70 10.65 -9.96
N VAL A 42 5.24 10.17 -8.80
CA VAL A 42 6.02 10.26 -7.56
C VAL A 42 7.19 9.25 -7.53
N SER A 43 7.09 8.13 -8.25
CA SER A 43 8.24 7.25 -8.51
C SER A 43 9.25 7.82 -9.52
N SER A 44 8.87 8.88 -10.25
CA SER A 44 9.74 9.52 -11.24
C SER A 44 10.81 10.39 -10.58
N SER A 45 11.81 10.78 -11.37
CA SER A 45 13.03 11.48 -10.93
C SER A 45 12.78 12.77 -10.16
N ARG A 46 11.64 13.43 -10.36
CA ARG A 46 11.30 14.68 -9.67
C ARG A 46 11.11 14.47 -8.16
N TYR A 47 10.45 13.38 -7.77
CA TYR A 47 10.10 13.14 -6.37
C TYR A 47 10.86 11.95 -5.75
N ASP A 48 11.32 11.01 -6.59
CA ASP A 48 12.19 9.88 -6.27
C ASP A 48 11.87 9.18 -4.93
N PHE A 49 10.87 8.31 -4.95
CA PHE A 49 10.53 7.47 -3.81
C PHE A 49 11.68 6.59 -3.30
N MET A 50 12.59 6.18 -4.17
CA MET A 50 13.69 5.30 -3.78
C MET A 50 14.66 5.99 -2.82
N ARG A 51 14.76 7.33 -2.88
CA ARG A 51 15.54 8.11 -1.91
C ARG A 51 15.09 7.92 -0.46
N PHE A 52 13.82 7.64 -0.24
CA PHE A 52 13.25 7.42 1.09
C PHE A 52 13.28 5.95 1.53
N GLY A 53 13.90 5.07 0.74
CA GLY A 53 13.91 3.63 0.99
C GLY A 53 12.60 2.94 0.62
N ILE A 54 11.80 3.59 -0.23
CA ILE A 54 10.56 3.01 -0.78
C ILE A 54 10.90 2.36 -2.12
N THR A 55 10.89 1.04 -2.17
CA THR A 55 11.25 0.29 -3.38
C THR A 55 9.98 -0.14 -4.13
N PRO A 56 9.81 0.26 -5.40
CA PRO A 56 8.71 -0.24 -6.23
C PRO A 56 8.92 -1.71 -6.57
N LEU A 57 7.99 -2.58 -6.16
CA LEU A 57 7.96 -3.98 -6.58
C LEU A 57 6.82 -4.23 -7.57
N PRO A 58 7.13 -4.44 -8.85
CA PRO A 58 6.10 -4.68 -9.87
C PRO A 58 5.58 -6.13 -9.90
N ALA A 59 6.26 -7.11 -9.30
CA ALA A 59 6.06 -8.51 -9.67
C ALA A 59 5.27 -9.38 -8.66
N SER A 60 5.36 -9.16 -7.34
CA SER A 60 4.65 -10.03 -6.40
C SER A 60 4.24 -9.33 -5.09
N PRO A 61 3.02 -9.57 -4.59
CA PRO A 61 2.58 -9.06 -3.28
C PRO A 61 3.22 -9.82 -2.11
N ARG A 62 3.79 -11.00 -2.34
CA ARG A 62 4.34 -11.89 -1.30
C ARG A 62 5.58 -11.34 -0.59
N GLN A 63 6.20 -10.32 -1.14
CA GLN A 63 7.37 -9.65 -0.59
C GLN A 63 7.08 -8.19 -0.22
N ALA A 64 5.85 -7.73 -0.42
CA ALA A 64 5.49 -6.34 -0.18
C ALA A 64 4.99 -6.14 1.25
N ASP A 65 5.36 -5.01 1.84
CA ASP A 65 4.90 -4.58 3.17
C ASP A 65 3.71 -3.61 3.05
N LEU A 66 3.63 -2.85 1.96
CA LEU A 66 2.60 -1.84 1.73
C LEU A 66 1.84 -2.10 0.41
N MET A 67 0.53 -2.22 0.47
CA MET A 67 -0.34 -2.20 -0.72
C MET A 67 -0.91 -0.80 -0.93
N VAL A 68 -0.70 -0.23 -2.10
CA VAL A 68 -1.30 1.05 -2.49
C VAL A 68 -2.47 0.78 -3.43
N VAL A 69 -3.70 1.06 -2.98
CA VAL A 69 -4.91 0.96 -3.81
C VAL A 69 -5.13 2.29 -4.51
N ALA A 70 -4.61 2.40 -5.73
CA ALA A 70 -4.57 3.64 -6.48
C ALA A 70 -5.63 3.66 -7.59
N GLY A 71 -6.85 4.05 -7.22
CA GLY A 71 -7.95 4.28 -8.16
C GLY A 71 -9.28 3.73 -7.69
N THR A 72 -10.22 3.65 -8.64
CA THR A 72 -11.58 3.17 -8.37
C THR A 72 -11.61 1.66 -8.16
N VAL A 73 -12.29 1.21 -7.11
CA VAL A 73 -12.48 -0.21 -6.83
C VAL A 73 -13.85 -0.61 -7.33
N THR A 74 -13.91 -1.45 -8.36
CA THR A 74 -15.17 -2.01 -8.84
C THR A 74 -15.58 -3.25 -8.06
N ASP A 75 -16.87 -3.55 -8.00
CA ASP A 75 -17.40 -4.76 -7.33
C ASP A 75 -16.74 -6.04 -7.89
N LYS A 76 -16.45 -6.04 -9.20
CA LYS A 76 -15.76 -7.15 -9.86
C LYS A 76 -14.29 -7.29 -9.43
N MET A 77 -13.63 -6.19 -9.06
CA MET A 77 -12.22 -6.16 -8.69
C MET A 77 -11.98 -6.31 -7.18
N ALA A 78 -12.98 -6.01 -6.35
CA ALA A 78 -12.95 -6.20 -4.90
C ALA A 78 -12.40 -7.58 -4.44
N PRO A 79 -12.86 -8.74 -4.98
CA PRO A 79 -12.33 -10.04 -4.57
C PRO A 79 -10.85 -10.23 -4.95
N ALA A 80 -10.39 -9.65 -6.06
CA ALA A 80 -9.00 -9.74 -6.49
C ALA A 80 -8.07 -8.96 -5.54
N ILE A 81 -8.48 -7.74 -5.16
CA ILE A 81 -7.75 -6.92 -4.17
C ILE A 81 -7.63 -7.68 -2.86
N ARG A 82 -8.76 -8.25 -2.38
CA ARG A 82 -8.76 -8.99 -1.13
C ARG A 82 -7.81 -10.19 -1.18
N ARG A 83 -7.84 -10.96 -2.27
CA ARG A 83 -6.95 -12.10 -2.47
C ARG A 83 -5.47 -11.72 -2.48
N LEU A 84 -5.11 -10.56 -3.03
CA LEU A 84 -3.74 -10.08 -3.06
C LEU A 84 -3.29 -9.63 -1.67
N TYR A 85 -4.16 -8.90 -0.96
CA TYR A 85 -3.92 -8.53 0.44
C TYR A 85 -3.70 -9.76 1.32
N ASP A 86 -4.53 -10.79 1.17
CA ASP A 86 -4.40 -12.04 1.94
C ASP A 86 -3.11 -12.84 1.61
N GLN A 87 -2.43 -12.54 0.50
CA GLN A 87 -1.15 -13.17 0.13
C GLN A 87 0.07 -12.42 0.67
N MET A 88 -0.10 -11.22 1.23
CA MET A 88 0.99 -10.43 1.78
C MET A 88 1.43 -10.96 3.16
N PRO A 89 2.73 -10.96 3.46
CA PRO A 89 3.24 -11.35 4.77
C PRO A 89 2.95 -10.26 5.82
N ASP A 90 2.71 -10.67 7.07
CA ASP A 90 2.62 -9.74 8.20
C ASP A 90 4.01 -9.20 8.56
N PRO A 91 4.24 -7.88 8.72
CA PRO A 91 3.27 -6.77 8.84
C PRO A 91 2.80 -6.16 7.50
N THR A 92 1.50 -6.16 7.26
CA THR A 92 0.90 -5.53 6.07
C THR A 92 0.34 -4.13 6.36
N TYR A 93 0.56 -3.18 5.46
CA TYR A 93 -0.08 -1.87 5.45
C TYR A 93 -0.89 -1.67 4.17
N VAL A 94 -1.96 -0.89 4.24
CA VAL A 94 -2.76 -0.51 3.07
C VAL A 94 -2.90 1.01 3.03
N ASN A 95 -2.54 1.60 1.90
CA ASN A 95 -2.78 3.00 1.61
C ASN A 95 -3.92 3.13 0.59
N SER A 96 -5.02 3.74 1.02
CA SER A 96 -6.14 4.08 0.14
C SER A 96 -5.84 5.40 -0.57
N MET A 97 -5.45 5.34 -1.85
CA MET A 97 -5.04 6.51 -2.60
C MET A 97 -6.13 6.99 -3.55
N GLY A 98 -6.66 8.18 -3.24
CA GLY A 98 -7.72 8.85 -4.01
C GLY A 98 -9.09 8.80 -3.33
N SER A 99 -10.00 9.67 -3.77
CA SER A 99 -11.38 9.66 -3.30
C SER A 99 -12.12 8.40 -3.73
N CYS A 100 -11.79 7.84 -4.90
CA CYS A 100 -12.45 6.65 -5.43
C CYS A 100 -12.18 5.38 -4.60
N SER A 101 -10.96 5.20 -4.08
CA SER A 101 -10.65 4.06 -3.21
C SER A 101 -11.15 4.24 -1.78
N THR A 102 -11.21 5.49 -1.30
CA THR A 102 -11.57 5.80 0.09
C THR A 102 -13.08 5.81 0.32
N SER A 103 -13.84 6.37 -0.62
CA SER A 103 -15.29 6.59 -0.45
C SER A 103 -16.08 6.44 -1.76
N ARG A 104 -15.56 5.68 -2.74
CA ARG A 104 -16.05 5.60 -4.14
C ARG A 104 -15.98 6.91 -4.93
N GLY A 105 -15.82 8.04 -4.25
CA GLY A 105 -15.58 9.34 -4.87
C GLY A 105 -16.73 9.76 -5.78
N PRO A 106 -16.46 10.24 -7.01
CA PRO A 106 -17.50 10.62 -7.96
C PRO A 106 -18.45 9.48 -8.35
N TYR A 107 -18.02 8.22 -8.20
CA TYR A 107 -18.76 7.04 -8.63
C TYR A 107 -19.56 6.38 -7.50
N TRP A 108 -19.78 7.09 -6.39
CA TRP A 108 -20.44 6.55 -5.20
C TRP A 108 -21.86 6.01 -5.44
N ASP A 109 -22.58 6.58 -6.41
CA ASP A 109 -23.94 6.18 -6.81
C ASP A 109 -23.96 5.33 -8.09
N SER A 110 -22.83 4.73 -8.45
CA SER A 110 -22.75 3.88 -9.64
C SER A 110 -23.06 2.41 -9.34
N TYR A 111 -23.59 1.69 -10.33
CA TYR A 111 -24.06 0.31 -10.18
C TYR A 111 -22.93 -0.75 -10.06
N SER A 112 -21.67 -0.36 -10.19
CA SER A 112 -20.53 -1.30 -10.33
C SER A 112 -19.25 -0.88 -9.61
N VAL A 113 -19.28 0.24 -8.89
CA VAL A 113 -18.19 0.74 -8.04
C VAL A 113 -18.66 0.65 -6.62
#